data_AF-A0A834WGU3-F1
#
_entry.id   AF-A0A834WGU3-F1
#
_cell.length_a   1.000
_cell.length_b   1.000
_cell.length_c   1.000
_cell.angle_alpha   90.00
_cell.angle_beta   90.00
_cell.angle_gamma   90.00
#
_symmetry.space_group_name_H-M   'P 1'
#
loop_
_entity.id
_entity.type
_entity.pdbx_description
1 polymer ?
#
loop_
_entity_poly.entity_id
_entity_poly.type
_entity_poly.pdbx_seq_one_letter_code
_entity_poly.pdbx_strand_id
1 'polypeptide(L)'
;MSYCSFPDVFHWIHNLPPLSQWRTDSISISICSSTTSSHPSLNLTIARTRQSPKLCFASINADFSLPISLWTSKPFKLPAPSNSSSEAISNLLMNFIQDILRYGSHHNKNSPFLKFVKLNDDSVVPNLPDIFNLAFLTLFFLVCIYESPKDLRSGCLSTVKKHLTNCRSRQGSKMLMKLLGSNLEEQWMRCLNLAITNWIVELQSSSPQPHHQRLTTLRTPSPLFSYESSSTFGLWKVQLYCPVISMDVVDSSSHNHPADERLQFSLNYHHLEGVLQFNHKITLKDKWVEIMVNTDNIRCDVVKLVSDTLMRERGGGAGEKHFPSRICVQLTPTNQSQVLSVSVGKSSENTRREIGIDNSIEASLEAPNPYLGLKLSSTESTTLSLRPWKFEESVYGYTANLNWFLHDTIDGKEVFSSKPSKMELINPKSWFRERYSSAYRPFTRQGGVVFAGDEYGEGVWWKVEKGAMGNTMEWEIKGWIWLTYWPNKYKTFYNETRRLEFREFLYLNLA
;
A
#
# COMPACT_ATOMS: atom_id res chain seq x y z
N MET A 1 33.93 3.25 12.96
CA MET A 1 32.55 3.26 12.44
C MET A 1 32.06 1.82 12.36
N SER A 2 31.50 1.25 13.44
CA SER A 2 30.90 -0.09 13.33
C SER A 2 29.53 0.07 12.67
N TYR A 3 29.34 -0.61 11.54
CA TYR A 3 28.01 -0.78 10.98
C TYR A 3 27.20 -1.56 12.00
N CYS A 4 26.22 -0.91 12.66
CA CYS A 4 25.26 -1.62 13.48
C CYS A 4 24.43 -2.52 12.56
N SER A 5 24.79 -3.81 12.48
CA SER A 5 23.99 -4.84 11.85
C SER A 5 22.93 -5.30 12.85
N PHE A 6 21.65 -5.11 12.54
CA PHE A 6 20.56 -5.73 13.29
C PHE A 6 20.81 -7.24 13.46
N PRO A 7 20.57 -7.81 14.66
CA PRO A 7 20.92 -9.19 14.94
C PRO A 7 20.14 -10.15 14.04
N ASP A 8 20.83 -11.19 13.56
CA ASP A 8 20.20 -12.31 12.88
C ASP A 8 19.55 -13.23 13.92
N VAL A 9 18.27 -12.96 14.21
CA VAL A 9 17.52 -13.62 15.27
C VAL A 9 17.30 -15.10 14.93
N PHE A 10 17.09 -15.43 13.66
CA PHE A 10 16.95 -16.82 13.22
C PHE A 10 18.19 -17.65 13.61
N HIS A 11 19.38 -17.20 13.21
CA HIS A 11 20.63 -17.92 13.51
C HIS A 11 20.96 -17.88 15.00
N TRP A 12 20.66 -16.78 15.68
CA TRP A 12 20.83 -16.70 17.14
C TRP A 12 20.01 -17.76 17.88
N ILE A 13 18.73 -17.93 17.52
CA ILE A 13 17.85 -18.95 18.13
C ILE A 13 18.34 -20.36 17.80
N HIS A 14 18.75 -20.60 16.55
CA HIS A 14 19.25 -21.91 16.12
C HIS A 14 20.54 -22.32 16.85
N ASN A 15 21.37 -21.35 17.23
CA ASN A 15 22.64 -21.57 17.91
C ASN A 15 22.53 -21.52 19.45
N LEU A 16 21.31 -21.50 20.01
CA LEU A 16 21.14 -21.53 21.46
C LEU A 16 21.60 -22.89 22.02
N PRO A 17 22.31 -22.89 23.17
CA PRO A 17 22.71 -24.12 23.80
C PRO A 17 21.47 -24.90 24.28
N PRO A 18 21.56 -26.24 24.42
CA PRO A 18 20.50 -27.05 25.02
C PRO A 18 20.07 -26.49 26.37
N LEU A 19 18.77 -26.62 26.70
CA LEU A 19 18.22 -26.07 27.94
C LEU A 19 18.99 -26.51 29.18
N SER A 20 19.57 -27.71 29.22
CA SER A 20 20.38 -28.20 30.34
C SER A 20 21.66 -27.39 30.59
N GLN A 21 22.18 -26.67 29.60
CA GLN A 21 23.44 -25.93 29.66
C GLN A 21 23.27 -24.45 30.01
N TRP A 22 22.03 -23.96 30.19
CA TRP A 22 21.81 -22.56 30.52
C TRP A 22 22.18 -22.29 31.97
N ARG A 23 23.07 -21.31 32.19
CA ARG A 23 23.51 -20.86 33.54
C ARG A 23 22.42 -20.06 34.26
N THR A 24 21.55 -19.41 33.51
CA THR A 24 20.44 -18.56 33.96
C THR A 24 19.13 -19.06 33.36
N ASP A 25 17.99 -18.67 33.94
CA ASP A 25 16.67 -19.05 33.41
C ASP A 25 16.30 -18.36 32.08
N SER A 26 17.16 -17.47 31.60
CA SER A 26 17.00 -16.74 30.35
C SER A 26 18.32 -16.48 29.63
N ILE A 27 18.25 -16.38 28.30
CA ILE A 27 19.32 -15.90 27.41
C ILE A 27 18.79 -14.69 26.66
N SER A 28 19.58 -13.62 26.56
CA SER A 28 19.19 -12.37 25.90
C SER A 28 20.21 -11.91 24.87
N ILE A 29 19.73 -11.24 23.83
CA ILE A 29 20.53 -10.51 22.84
C ILE A 29 20.02 -9.07 22.74
N SER A 30 20.94 -8.09 22.63
CA SER A 30 20.55 -6.70 22.45
C SER A 30 20.14 -6.43 21.00
N ILE A 31 18.98 -5.82 20.82
CA ILE A 31 18.40 -5.45 19.53
C ILE A 31 18.71 -3.99 19.21
N CYS A 32 18.61 -3.14 20.22
CA CYS A 32 18.76 -1.69 20.10
C CYS A 32 19.42 -1.16 21.38
N SER A 33 20.63 -0.64 21.26
CA SER A 33 21.39 -0.03 22.36
C SER A 33 21.78 1.39 21.99
N SER A 34 21.64 2.33 22.92
CA SER A 34 22.35 3.61 22.81
C SER A 34 23.86 3.36 22.87
N THR A 35 24.66 4.18 22.19
CA THR A 35 26.14 4.08 22.12
C THR A 35 26.85 4.27 23.46
N THR A 36 26.12 4.56 24.53
CA THR A 36 26.61 4.81 25.88
C THR A 36 26.06 3.75 26.84
N SER A 37 26.95 3.07 27.57
CA SER A 37 26.69 1.86 28.38
C SER A 37 25.75 2.03 29.57
N SER A 38 25.33 3.26 29.88
CA SER A 38 24.46 3.62 31.01
C SER A 38 23.00 3.92 30.61
N HIS A 39 22.64 3.74 29.34
CA HIS A 39 21.33 4.10 28.82
C HIS A 39 20.44 2.88 28.59
N PRO A 40 19.10 3.08 28.58
CA PRO A 40 18.17 1.99 28.40
C PRO A 40 18.40 1.27 27.07
N SER A 41 18.14 -0.04 27.04
CA SER A 41 18.32 -0.88 25.85
C SER A 41 17.09 -1.76 25.59
N LEU A 42 16.88 -2.17 24.34
CA LEU A 42 15.87 -3.18 24.00
C LEU A 42 16.55 -4.51 23.74
N ASN A 43 16.14 -5.52 24.50
CA ASN A 43 16.73 -6.86 24.47
C ASN A 43 15.66 -7.89 24.10
N LEU A 44 16.00 -8.80 23.17
CA LEU A 44 15.21 -10.00 22.93
C LEU A 44 15.67 -11.06 23.92
N THR A 45 14.75 -11.57 24.73
CA THR A 45 15.03 -12.56 25.77
C THR A 45 14.24 -13.82 25.49
N ILE A 46 14.88 -14.99 25.61
CA ILE A 46 14.20 -16.28 25.65
C ILE A 46 14.35 -16.83 27.06
N ALA A 47 13.23 -17.06 27.73
CA ALA A 47 13.18 -17.48 29.12
C ALA A 47 12.38 -18.77 29.29
N ARG A 48 12.74 -19.56 30.32
CA ARG A 48 12.01 -20.79 30.67
C ARG A 48 10.69 -20.46 31.34
N THR A 49 9.67 -21.26 31.04
CA THR A 49 8.38 -21.18 31.70
C THR A 49 8.47 -21.81 33.09
N ARG A 50 8.10 -21.06 34.14
CA ARG A 50 8.10 -21.58 35.53
C ARG A 50 7.19 -22.81 35.73
N GLN A 51 6.12 -22.89 34.94
CA GLN A 51 5.12 -23.98 35.00
C GLN A 51 5.54 -25.24 34.24
N SER A 52 6.51 -25.15 33.33
CA SER A 52 6.93 -26.27 32.49
C SER A 52 8.36 -26.05 31.98
N PRO A 53 9.37 -26.68 32.59
CA PRO A 53 10.78 -26.39 32.30
C PRO A 53 11.24 -26.76 30.88
N LYS A 54 10.39 -27.46 30.12
CA LYS A 54 10.61 -27.80 28.70
C LYS A 54 10.05 -26.77 27.72
N LEU A 55 9.32 -25.76 28.21
CA LEU A 55 8.70 -24.71 27.40
C LEU A 55 9.42 -23.38 27.63
N CYS A 56 9.67 -22.66 26.54
CA CYS A 56 10.25 -21.33 26.54
C CYS A 56 9.26 -20.32 25.98
N PHE A 57 9.44 -19.05 26.33
CA PHE A 57 8.78 -17.94 25.66
C PHE A 57 9.83 -16.92 25.24
N ALA A 58 9.55 -16.20 24.15
CA ALA A 58 10.36 -15.08 23.70
C ALA A 58 9.71 -13.78 24.19
N SER A 59 10.49 -12.81 24.62
CA SER A 59 10.00 -11.50 25.04
C SER A 59 10.92 -10.38 24.56
N ILE A 60 10.32 -9.25 24.15
CA ILE A 60 11.05 -8.01 23.89
C ILE A 60 10.97 -7.19 25.18
N ASN A 61 12.11 -6.96 25.80
CA ASN A 61 12.19 -6.28 27.09
C ASN A 61 12.92 -4.94 26.92
N ALA A 62 12.38 -3.90 27.52
CA ALA A 62 13.09 -2.65 27.72
C ALA A 62 13.82 -2.70 29.05
N ASP A 63 15.14 -2.69 28.97
CA ASP A 63 16.04 -2.76 30.10
C ASP A 63 16.29 -1.35 30.63
N PHE A 64 15.48 -0.98 31.62
CA PHE A 64 15.77 0.12 32.54
C PHE A 64 16.40 -0.46 33.81
N SER A 65 16.57 0.34 34.87
CA SER A 65 16.94 -0.20 36.20
C SER A 65 16.06 -1.38 36.65
N LEU A 66 14.85 -1.50 36.09
CA LEU A 66 14.00 -2.69 36.11
C LEU A 66 13.59 -3.07 34.67
N PRO A 67 13.68 -4.35 34.26
CA PRO A 67 13.29 -4.77 32.92
C PRO A 67 11.76 -4.79 32.78
N ILE A 68 11.25 -4.09 31.76
CA ILE A 68 9.82 -4.02 31.42
C ILE A 68 9.58 -4.85 30.16
N SER A 69 8.68 -5.83 30.21
CA SER A 69 8.33 -6.61 29.02
C SER A 69 7.35 -5.82 28.15
N LEU A 70 7.75 -5.54 26.92
CA LEU A 70 6.93 -4.84 25.91
C LEU A 70 6.12 -5.83 25.07
N TRP A 71 6.62 -7.05 24.89
CA TRP A 71 5.94 -8.12 24.16
C TRP A 71 6.39 -9.47 24.69
N THR A 72 5.48 -10.44 24.70
CA THR A 72 5.76 -11.84 25.10
C THR A 72 5.02 -12.81 24.18
N SER A 73 5.72 -13.82 23.67
CA SER A 73 5.17 -14.88 22.82
C SER A 73 4.36 -15.89 23.61
N LYS A 74 3.54 -16.69 22.91
CA LYS A 74 3.03 -17.94 23.50
C LYS A 74 4.20 -18.90 23.75
N PRO A 75 4.09 -19.81 24.73
CA PRO A 75 5.12 -20.80 25.00
C PRO A 75 5.35 -21.73 23.80
N PHE A 76 6.61 -22.04 23.52
CA PHE A 76 7.03 -22.98 22.48
C PHE A 76 8.15 -23.91 23.02
N LYS A 77 8.38 -25.03 22.33
CA LYS A 77 9.48 -25.96 22.65
C LYS A 77 10.74 -25.53 21.89
N LEU A 78 11.87 -25.43 22.57
CA LEU A 78 13.15 -25.13 21.92
C LEU A 78 13.68 -26.39 21.19
N PRO A 79 14.42 -26.26 20.06
CA PRO A 79 14.97 -27.42 19.37
C PRO A 79 15.85 -28.27 20.28
N ALA A 80 15.65 -29.59 20.25
CA ALA A 80 16.65 -30.54 20.74
C ALA A 80 17.69 -30.76 19.62
N PRO A 81 18.97 -31.03 19.93
CA PRO A 81 20.02 -31.19 18.93
C PRO A 81 19.81 -32.37 17.95
N SER A 82 18.82 -33.24 18.18
CA SER A 82 18.55 -34.44 17.38
C SER A 82 17.21 -34.43 16.62
N ASN A 83 16.34 -33.43 16.80
CA ASN A 83 15.02 -33.36 16.15
C ASN A 83 14.92 -32.10 15.28
N SER A 84 14.13 -32.18 14.19
CA SER A 84 13.96 -31.12 13.20
C SER A 84 13.74 -29.75 13.86
N SER A 85 14.75 -28.88 13.74
CA SER A 85 14.77 -27.50 14.26
C SER A 85 13.64 -26.61 13.71
N SER A 86 12.89 -27.13 12.73
CA SER A 86 11.79 -26.50 12.03
C SER A 86 10.58 -26.19 12.91
N GLU A 87 10.17 -27.06 13.85
CA GLU A 87 8.88 -26.89 14.56
C GLU A 87 8.89 -25.68 15.51
N ALA A 88 9.98 -25.48 16.26
CA ALA A 88 10.13 -24.36 17.19
C ALA A 88 10.11 -23.00 16.46
N ILE A 89 10.87 -22.92 15.37
CA ILE A 89 10.99 -21.74 14.51
C ILE A 89 9.65 -21.45 13.84
N SER A 90 8.97 -22.48 13.34
CA SER A 90 7.62 -22.37 12.76
C SER A 90 6.62 -21.83 13.77
N ASN A 91 6.60 -22.38 14.99
CA ASN A 91 5.72 -21.91 16.05
C ASN A 91 5.99 -20.45 16.41
N LEU A 92 7.25 -20.05 16.52
CA LEU A 92 7.62 -18.68 16.85
C LEU A 92 7.29 -17.70 15.70
N LEU A 93 7.52 -18.10 14.45
CA LEU A 93 7.09 -17.34 13.27
C LEU A 93 5.58 -17.11 13.28
N MET A 94 4.80 -18.14 13.62
CA MET A 94 3.35 -18.02 13.76
C MET A 94 2.93 -17.08 14.88
N ASN A 95 3.66 -17.05 16.00
CA ASN A 95 3.42 -16.07 17.06
C ASN A 95 3.63 -14.65 16.53
N PHE A 96 4.74 -14.39 15.81
CA PHE A 96 4.99 -13.09 15.23
C PHE A 96 3.87 -12.65 14.29
N ILE A 97 3.44 -13.53 13.38
CA ILE A 97 2.37 -13.22 12.44
C ILE A 97 1.05 -12.93 13.16
N GLN A 98 0.67 -13.77 14.12
CA GLN A 98 -0.56 -13.56 14.90
C GLN A 98 -0.54 -12.24 15.65
N ASP A 99 0.58 -11.91 16.30
CA ASP A 99 0.69 -10.70 17.11
C ASP A 99 0.79 -9.44 16.25
N ILE A 100 1.42 -9.49 15.08
CA ILE A 100 1.38 -8.39 14.10
C ILE A 100 -0.05 -8.07 13.68
N LEU A 101 -0.83 -9.11 13.36
CA LEU A 101 -2.23 -8.94 12.96
C LEU A 101 -3.12 -8.40 14.09
N ARG A 102 -2.72 -8.57 15.37
CA ARG A 102 -3.45 -8.00 16.53
C ARG A 102 -3.30 -6.49 16.65
N TYR A 103 -2.25 -5.89 16.10
CA TYR A 103 -2.08 -4.44 16.10
C TYR A 103 -3.00 -3.71 15.09
N GLY A 104 -3.76 -4.43 14.27
CA GLY A 104 -4.71 -3.85 13.31
C GLY A 104 -6.02 -3.38 13.95
N SER A 105 -6.72 -2.44 13.29
CA SER A 105 -8.00 -1.91 13.79
C SER A 105 -9.15 -2.93 13.77
N HIS A 106 -9.08 -3.95 12.92
CA HIS A 106 -10.09 -4.99 12.86
C HIS A 106 -9.73 -6.10 13.85
N HIS A 107 -10.09 -5.87 15.11
CA HIS A 107 -10.17 -6.90 16.14
C HIS A 107 -11.25 -7.93 15.75
N ASN A 108 -11.01 -8.72 14.70
CA ASN A 108 -11.82 -9.89 14.44
C ASN A 108 -11.54 -10.87 15.59
N LYS A 109 -12.51 -10.97 16.50
CA LYS A 109 -12.56 -11.97 17.58
C LYS A 109 -12.42 -13.41 17.04
N ASN A 110 -12.67 -13.57 15.75
CA ASN A 110 -12.29 -14.73 14.98
C ASN A 110 -10.96 -14.43 14.28
N SER A 111 -9.85 -14.57 15.01
CA SER A 111 -8.56 -14.78 14.33
C SER A 111 -8.82 -15.94 13.37
N PRO A 112 -8.70 -15.76 12.04
CA PRO A 112 -8.79 -16.91 11.16
C PRO A 112 -7.77 -17.88 11.71
N PHE A 113 -8.21 -19.09 12.09
CA PHE A 113 -7.27 -20.13 12.44
C PHE A 113 -6.31 -20.17 11.28
N LEU A 114 -5.11 -19.62 11.49
CA LEU A 114 -4.04 -19.65 10.53
C LEU A 114 -3.67 -21.12 10.48
N LYS A 115 -4.39 -21.89 9.67
CA LYS A 115 -3.88 -23.08 9.01
C LYS A 115 -2.83 -22.56 8.03
N PHE A 116 -1.81 -21.91 8.58
CA PHE A 116 -0.57 -21.71 7.89
C PHE A 116 -0.18 -23.11 7.44
N VAL A 117 0.18 -23.22 6.17
CA VAL A 117 0.74 -24.45 5.61
C VAL A 117 1.69 -24.97 6.67
N LYS A 118 1.34 -26.10 7.32
CA LYS A 118 2.31 -26.79 8.18
C LYS A 118 3.54 -26.84 7.30
N LEU A 119 4.62 -26.22 7.77
CA LEU A 119 5.94 -26.34 7.15
C LEU A 119 6.26 -27.83 7.27
N ASN A 120 5.68 -28.63 6.37
CA ASN A 120 5.83 -30.06 6.32
C ASN A 120 7.31 -30.27 6.01
N ASP A 121 7.94 -31.15 6.77
CA ASP A 121 9.39 -31.36 6.84
C ASP A 121 10.07 -31.64 5.46
N ASP A 122 9.30 -31.82 4.39
CA ASP A 122 9.80 -32.19 3.05
C ASP A 122 9.96 -31.03 2.05
N SER A 123 9.46 -29.81 2.35
CA SER A 123 9.71 -28.64 1.49
C SER A 123 10.43 -27.55 2.28
N VAL A 124 11.77 -27.54 2.19
CA VAL A 124 12.59 -26.42 2.68
C VAL A 124 12.08 -25.14 2.02
N VAL A 125 11.38 -24.28 2.77
CA VAL A 125 11.00 -22.96 2.26
C VAL A 125 12.31 -22.22 1.96
N PRO A 126 12.60 -21.90 0.70
CA PRO A 126 13.85 -21.23 0.35
C PRO A 126 13.90 -19.89 1.10
N ASN A 127 15.04 -19.61 1.74
CA ASN A 127 15.30 -18.41 2.53
C ASN A 127 14.37 -18.20 3.75
N LEU A 128 13.95 -19.27 4.43
CA LEU A 128 13.27 -19.18 5.74
C LEU A 128 13.93 -18.20 6.75
N PRO A 129 15.27 -18.11 6.87
CA PRO A 129 15.90 -17.14 7.77
C PRO A 129 15.52 -15.69 7.46
N ASP A 130 15.37 -15.33 6.19
CA ASP A 130 15.05 -13.97 5.76
C ASP A 130 13.59 -13.64 6.05
N ILE A 131 12.69 -14.59 5.80
CA ILE A 131 11.27 -14.50 6.14
C ILE A 131 11.11 -14.32 7.66
N PHE A 132 11.81 -15.14 8.44
CA PHE A 132 11.75 -15.11 9.90
C PHE A 132 12.26 -13.80 10.47
N ASN A 133 13.45 -13.36 10.05
CA ASN A 133 14.04 -12.12 10.51
C ASN A 133 13.19 -10.90 10.10
N LEU A 134 12.58 -10.91 8.91
CA LEU A 134 11.65 -9.87 8.49
C LEU A 134 10.39 -9.83 9.37
N ALA A 135 9.78 -10.98 9.64
CA ALA A 135 8.60 -11.06 10.49
C ALA A 135 8.90 -10.53 11.89
N PHE A 136 10.04 -10.93 12.48
CA PHE A 136 10.49 -10.38 13.75
C PHE A 136 10.73 -8.87 13.68
N LEU A 137 11.44 -8.39 12.66
CA LEU A 137 11.73 -6.96 12.48
C LEU A 137 10.46 -6.13 12.34
N THR A 138 9.44 -6.68 11.69
CA THR A 138 8.13 -6.06 11.51
C THR A 138 7.35 -6.03 12.83
N LEU A 139 7.37 -7.10 13.62
CA LEU A 139 6.80 -7.11 14.97
C LEU A 139 7.51 -6.09 15.86
N PHE A 140 8.84 -6.10 15.84
CA PHE A 140 9.66 -5.18 16.63
C PHE A 140 9.38 -3.72 16.26
N PHE A 141 9.17 -3.42 14.97
CA PHE A 141 8.72 -2.10 14.52
C PHE A 141 7.41 -1.67 15.18
N LEU A 142 6.40 -2.54 15.22
CA LEU A 142 5.10 -2.25 15.86
C LEU A 142 5.24 -2.05 17.37
N VAL A 143 6.00 -2.94 18.04
CA VAL A 143 6.31 -2.84 19.47
C VAL A 143 7.02 -1.51 19.77
N CYS A 144 7.95 -1.07 18.91
CA CYS A 144 8.60 0.23 19.05
C CYS A 144 7.61 1.40 18.96
N ILE A 145 6.63 1.36 18.05
CA ILE A 145 5.64 2.44 17.90
C ILE A 145 4.69 2.48 19.08
N TYR A 146 4.10 1.34 19.45
CA TYR A 146 2.99 1.32 20.41
C TYR A 146 3.42 1.13 21.87
N GLU A 147 4.42 0.30 22.13
CA GLU A 147 4.75 -0.15 23.48
C GLU A 147 6.05 0.47 24.02
N SER A 148 7.00 0.81 23.14
CA SER A 148 8.30 1.34 23.59
C SER A 148 8.16 2.74 24.19
N PRO A 149 8.86 3.02 25.31
CA PRO A 149 8.99 4.37 25.87
C PRO A 149 9.58 5.37 24.85
N LYS A 150 9.20 6.65 24.98
CA LYS A 150 9.57 7.72 24.05
C LYS A 150 11.08 7.88 23.87
N ASP A 151 11.85 7.71 24.95
CA ASP A 151 13.31 7.88 24.96
C ASP A 151 14.04 6.86 24.09
N LEU A 152 13.51 5.63 24.00
CA LEU A 152 14.07 4.54 23.18
C LEU A 152 13.51 4.52 21.76
N ARG A 153 12.26 4.98 21.61
CA ARG A 153 11.49 4.82 20.38
C ARG A 153 12.21 5.41 19.16
N SER A 154 12.70 6.64 19.25
CA SER A 154 13.30 7.34 18.10
C SER A 154 14.56 6.63 17.56
N GLY A 155 15.47 6.23 18.46
CA GLY A 155 16.69 5.50 18.11
C GLY A 155 16.36 4.14 17.48
N CYS A 156 15.46 3.38 18.08
CA CYS A 156 15.13 2.05 17.58
C CYS A 156 14.36 2.10 16.25
N LEU A 157 13.43 3.05 16.08
CA LEU A 157 12.76 3.24 14.79
C LEU A 157 13.72 3.64 13.67
N SER A 158 14.76 4.42 13.96
CA SER A 158 15.78 4.77 12.97
C SER A 158 16.58 3.55 12.49
N THR A 159 16.97 2.67 13.41
CA THR A 159 17.65 1.40 13.11
C THR A 159 16.73 0.48 12.33
N VAL A 160 15.51 0.26 12.81
CA VAL A 160 14.52 -0.61 12.16
C VAL A 160 14.20 -0.14 10.75
N LYS A 161 14.01 1.16 10.54
CA LYS A 161 13.80 1.75 9.21
C LYS A 161 14.90 1.34 8.24
N LYS A 162 16.18 1.49 8.63
CA LYS A 162 17.33 1.12 7.78
C LYS A 162 17.30 -0.35 7.38
N HIS A 163 16.92 -1.24 8.30
CA HIS A 163 16.87 -2.67 8.05
C HIS A 163 15.66 -3.10 7.24
N LEU A 164 14.49 -2.50 7.44
CA LEU A 164 13.30 -2.79 6.62
C LEU A 164 13.51 -2.42 5.15
N THR A 165 14.29 -1.37 4.88
CA THR A 165 14.56 -0.85 3.53
C THR A 165 15.69 -1.55 2.77
N ASN A 166 16.39 -2.51 3.40
CA ASN A 166 17.52 -3.16 2.74
C ASN A 166 17.06 -4.20 1.69
N CYS A 167 17.96 -4.55 0.76
CA CYS A 167 17.62 -5.48 -0.33
C CYS A 167 17.22 -6.88 0.17
N ARG A 168 17.81 -7.36 1.27
CA ARG A 168 17.52 -8.68 1.86
C ARG A 168 16.10 -8.74 2.45
N SER A 169 15.69 -7.71 3.17
CA SER A 169 14.35 -7.48 3.71
C SER A 169 13.32 -7.41 2.59
N ARG A 170 13.64 -6.70 1.49
CA ARG A 170 12.78 -6.66 0.31
C ARG A 170 12.58 -8.04 -0.31
N GLN A 171 13.63 -8.85 -0.42
CA GLN A 171 13.49 -10.22 -0.93
C GLN A 171 12.70 -11.12 0.03
N GLY A 172 13.00 -11.03 1.33
CA GLY A 172 12.26 -11.73 2.39
C GLY A 172 10.78 -11.34 2.41
N SER A 173 10.43 -10.10 2.08
CA SER A 173 9.04 -9.63 2.05
C SER A 173 8.29 -10.22 0.88
N LYS A 174 8.89 -10.25 -0.32
CA LYS A 174 8.28 -10.94 -1.48
C LYS A 174 7.95 -12.39 -1.15
N MET A 175 8.86 -13.08 -0.46
CA MET A 175 8.67 -14.49 -0.08
C MET A 175 7.61 -14.66 1.02
N LEU A 176 7.62 -13.80 2.03
CA LEU A 176 6.61 -13.81 3.10
C LEU A 176 5.21 -13.54 2.55
N MET A 177 5.04 -12.57 1.65
CA MET A 177 3.71 -12.26 1.09
C MET A 177 3.18 -13.41 0.21
N LYS A 178 4.04 -14.07 -0.57
CA LYS A 178 3.67 -15.30 -1.29
C LYS A 178 3.24 -16.41 -0.34
N LEU A 179 3.87 -16.53 0.83
CA LEU A 179 3.54 -17.53 1.83
C LEU A 179 2.23 -17.21 2.58
N LEU A 180 1.98 -15.94 2.89
CA LEU A 180 0.77 -15.47 3.55
C LEU A 180 -0.47 -15.53 2.65
N GLY A 181 -0.29 -15.29 1.35
CA GLY A 181 -1.40 -15.12 0.41
C GLY A 181 -2.10 -13.76 0.56
N SER A 182 -2.94 -13.42 -0.42
CA SER A 182 -3.50 -12.06 -0.60
C SER A 182 -4.25 -11.51 0.61
N ASN A 183 -5.08 -12.33 1.26
CA ASN A 183 -5.91 -11.87 2.37
C ASN A 183 -5.07 -11.48 3.60
N LEU A 184 -4.07 -12.29 3.95
CA LEU A 184 -3.22 -12.04 5.11
C LEU A 184 -2.20 -10.97 4.83
N GLU A 185 -1.70 -10.89 3.60
CA GLU A 185 -0.89 -9.77 3.12
C GLU A 185 -1.63 -8.44 3.30
N GLU A 186 -2.87 -8.29 2.82
CA GLU A 186 -3.66 -7.06 2.99
C GLU A 186 -3.78 -6.68 4.47
N GLN A 187 -4.11 -7.65 5.33
CA GLN A 187 -4.25 -7.41 6.77
C GLN A 187 -2.93 -7.01 7.41
N TRP A 188 -1.84 -7.69 7.08
CA TRP A 188 -0.49 -7.37 7.52
C TRP A 188 -0.12 -5.93 7.15
N MET A 189 -0.39 -5.56 5.89
CA MET A 189 -0.13 -4.25 5.34
C MET A 189 -0.97 -3.15 5.99
N ARG A 190 -2.25 -3.42 6.28
CA ARG A 190 -3.11 -2.52 7.05
C ARG A 190 -2.59 -2.29 8.47
N CYS A 191 -2.09 -3.33 9.15
CA CYS A 191 -1.51 -3.20 10.49
C CYS A 191 -0.29 -2.27 10.49
N LEU A 192 0.62 -2.47 9.53
CA LEU A 192 1.81 -1.64 9.40
C LEU A 192 1.48 -0.19 9.03
N ASN A 193 0.59 -0.01 8.06
CA ASN A 193 0.20 1.32 7.60
C ASN A 193 -0.55 2.10 8.68
N LEU A 194 -1.33 1.42 9.53
CA LEU A 194 -1.94 2.04 10.72
C LEU A 194 -0.88 2.52 11.72
N ALA A 195 0.12 1.70 12.02
CA ALA A 195 1.20 2.09 12.91
C ALA A 195 2.01 3.28 12.37
N ILE A 196 2.32 3.27 11.08
CA ILE A 196 3.03 4.36 10.40
C ILE A 196 2.19 5.64 10.41
N THR A 197 0.88 5.53 10.18
CA THR A 197 -0.05 6.67 10.26
C THR A 197 -0.03 7.26 11.66
N ASN A 198 -0.18 6.43 12.70
CA ASN A 198 -0.14 6.87 14.10
C ASN A 198 1.18 7.55 14.45
N TRP A 199 2.30 6.98 14.00
CA TRP A 199 3.62 7.55 14.25
C TRP A 199 3.81 8.91 13.56
N ILE A 200 3.38 9.05 12.29
CA ILE A 200 3.45 10.33 11.57
C ILE A 200 2.57 11.39 12.26
N VAL A 201 1.35 11.03 12.68
CA VAL A 201 0.45 11.94 13.42
C VAL A 201 1.07 12.39 14.74
N GLU A 202 1.66 11.47 15.52
CA GLU A 202 2.37 11.82 16.76
C GLU A 202 3.49 12.83 16.50
N LEU A 203 4.31 12.59 15.47
CA LEU A 203 5.41 13.48 15.09
C LEU A 203 4.93 14.87 14.66
N GLN A 204 3.82 14.95 13.93
CA GLN A 204 3.20 16.22 13.53
C GLN A 204 2.68 17.00 14.75
N SER A 205 2.08 16.32 15.73
CA SER A 205 1.59 16.97 16.96
C SER A 205 2.69 17.45 17.92
N SER A 206 3.89 16.84 17.85
CA SER A 206 4.99 17.09 18.79
C SER A 206 5.93 18.23 18.39
N SER A 207 5.74 18.86 17.23
CA SER A 207 6.65 19.88 16.69
C SER A 207 5.92 21.20 16.38
N PRO A 208 6.27 22.32 17.05
CA PRO A 208 5.63 23.62 16.82
C PRO A 208 6.10 24.41 15.58
N GLN A 209 6.94 23.83 14.69
CA GLN A 209 7.54 24.59 13.58
C GLN A 209 6.89 24.32 12.21
N PRO A 210 6.85 25.34 11.33
CA PRO A 210 6.04 25.32 10.12
C PRO A 210 6.46 24.24 9.10
N HIS A 211 5.41 23.70 8.48
CA HIS A 211 5.21 22.49 7.67
C HIS A 211 6.16 22.11 6.51
N HIS A 212 7.40 22.63 6.38
CA HIS A 212 8.17 22.37 5.15
C HIS A 212 9.57 21.76 5.27
N GLN A 213 10.23 21.74 6.44
CA GLN A 213 11.65 21.35 6.50
C GLN A 213 11.98 20.02 7.21
N ARG A 214 11.06 19.41 7.96
CA ARG A 214 11.32 18.13 8.65
C ARG A 214 10.59 16.92 8.06
N LEU A 215 9.57 17.14 7.22
CA LEU A 215 8.89 16.07 6.49
C LEU A 215 9.77 15.47 5.37
N THR A 216 10.75 16.22 4.88
CA THR A 216 11.72 15.76 3.87
C THR A 216 12.65 14.65 4.38
N THR A 217 12.89 14.54 5.70
CA THR A 217 13.70 13.45 6.28
C THR A 217 12.90 12.19 6.60
N LEU A 218 11.56 12.32 6.69
CA LEU A 218 10.60 11.21 6.69
C LEU A 218 9.93 11.08 5.33
N ARG A 219 10.69 11.22 4.24
CA ARG A 219 10.35 10.48 3.03
C ARG A 219 10.22 9.01 3.46
N THR A 220 9.00 8.50 3.42
CA THR A 220 8.76 7.06 3.44
C THR A 220 9.66 6.48 2.36
N PRO A 221 10.57 5.58 2.72
CA PRO A 221 11.46 4.99 1.75
C PRO A 221 10.61 4.09 0.86
N SER A 222 10.18 4.62 -0.29
CA SER A 222 9.32 3.95 -1.27
C SER A 222 7.94 3.51 -0.68
N PRO A 223 6.91 3.20 -1.50
CA PRO A 223 5.72 2.55 -0.96
C PRO A 223 6.20 1.29 -0.26
N LEU A 224 5.86 1.16 1.02
CA LEU A 224 6.57 0.27 1.93
C LEU A 224 6.63 -1.17 1.47
N PHE A 225 5.67 -1.61 0.64
CA PHE A 225 5.73 -2.91 -0.01
C PHE A 225 5.18 -2.78 -1.41
N SER A 226 6.12 -2.80 -2.35
CA SER A 226 5.86 -3.13 -3.73
C SER A 226 6.51 -4.47 -4.02
N TYR A 227 5.73 -5.49 -4.38
CA TYR A 227 6.30 -6.78 -4.68
C TYR A 227 5.72 -7.38 -5.96
N GLU A 228 6.64 -7.98 -6.72
CA GLU A 228 6.38 -8.74 -7.93
C GLU A 228 5.94 -10.15 -7.56
N SER A 229 4.72 -10.54 -7.94
CA SER A 229 4.29 -11.94 -7.86
C SER A 229 4.30 -12.57 -9.25
N SER A 230 5.42 -13.23 -9.56
CA SER A 230 5.52 -14.35 -10.51
C SER A 230 5.54 -13.99 -12.00
N SER A 231 6.74 -13.89 -12.59
CA SER A 231 6.96 -13.86 -14.05
C SER A 231 6.80 -15.22 -14.74
N THR A 232 6.43 -16.28 -14.00
CA THR A 232 6.48 -17.68 -14.47
C THR A 232 5.35 -18.10 -15.42
N PHE A 233 4.30 -17.27 -15.58
CA PHE A 233 3.10 -17.64 -16.36
C PHE A 233 2.66 -16.56 -17.37
N GLY A 234 3.58 -15.75 -17.90
CA GLY A 234 3.19 -14.70 -18.85
C GLY A 234 2.49 -13.51 -18.18
N LEU A 235 2.67 -13.33 -16.88
CA LEU A 235 2.06 -12.26 -16.09
C LEU A 235 3.13 -11.49 -15.31
N TRP A 236 3.01 -10.18 -15.28
CA TRP A 236 3.68 -9.31 -14.34
C TRP A 236 2.63 -8.74 -13.40
N LYS A 237 2.88 -8.79 -12.10
CA LYS A 237 1.97 -8.25 -11.09
C LYS A 237 2.75 -7.46 -10.06
N VAL A 238 2.39 -6.20 -9.88
CA VAL A 238 2.93 -5.29 -8.86
C VAL A 238 1.83 -4.95 -7.89
N GLN A 239 1.99 -5.28 -6.60
CA GLN A 239 1.07 -4.89 -5.52
C GLN A 239 1.69 -3.78 -4.69
N LEU A 240 0.93 -2.72 -4.39
CA LEU A 240 1.39 -1.50 -3.73
C LEU A 240 0.53 -1.20 -2.51
N TYR A 241 1.16 -0.80 -1.41
CA TYR A 241 0.47 -0.31 -0.22
C TYR A 241 1.13 0.96 0.30
N CYS A 242 0.33 1.99 0.58
CA CYS A 242 0.86 3.26 1.07
C CYS A 242 -0.14 3.99 1.98
N PRO A 243 0.24 4.39 3.21
CA PRO A 243 -0.58 5.31 4.01
C PRO A 243 -0.72 6.65 3.28
N VAL A 244 -1.93 7.18 3.17
CA VAL A 244 -2.17 8.42 2.41
C VAL A 244 -1.43 9.62 3.04
N ILE A 245 -1.34 9.64 4.38
CA ILE A 245 -0.60 10.67 5.12
C ILE A 245 0.89 10.75 4.73
N SER A 246 1.46 9.66 4.20
CA SER A 246 2.87 9.56 3.79
C SER A 246 3.14 9.93 2.33
N MET A 247 2.10 10.17 1.54
CA MET A 247 2.22 10.60 0.15
C MET A 247 2.61 12.08 0.04
N ASP A 248 3.27 12.45 -1.05
CA ASP A 248 3.65 13.84 -1.31
C ASP A 248 2.41 14.70 -1.57
N VAL A 249 2.28 15.83 -0.88
CA VAL A 249 1.23 16.82 -1.17
C VAL A 249 1.65 17.62 -2.41
N VAL A 250 0.86 17.52 -3.49
CA VAL A 250 1.14 18.20 -4.77
C VAL A 250 0.40 19.53 -4.87
N ASP A 251 -0.86 19.54 -4.45
CA ASP A 251 -1.69 20.74 -4.38
C ASP A 251 -2.59 20.64 -3.15
N SER A 252 -2.83 21.77 -2.49
CA SER A 252 -3.66 21.84 -1.29
C SER A 252 -4.27 23.23 -1.16
N SER A 253 -5.55 23.30 -0.84
CA SER A 253 -6.20 24.56 -0.47
C SER A 253 -5.92 24.95 0.98
N SER A 254 -5.09 24.22 1.73
CA SER A 254 -4.85 24.42 3.18
C SER A 254 -4.46 25.84 3.56
N HIS A 255 -3.76 26.56 2.66
CA HIS A 255 -3.39 27.96 2.90
C HIS A 255 -4.58 28.91 2.97
N ASN A 256 -5.63 28.66 2.18
CA ASN A 256 -6.81 29.51 2.09
C ASN A 256 -7.98 28.97 2.91
N HIS A 257 -8.08 27.66 3.00
CA HIS A 257 -9.15 26.91 3.65
C HIS A 257 -8.53 25.72 4.37
N PRO A 258 -8.05 25.85 5.62
CA PRO A 258 -7.50 24.73 6.36
C PRO A 258 -8.57 23.68 6.62
N ALA A 259 -8.18 22.41 6.55
CA ALA A 259 -9.04 21.31 6.97
C ALA A 259 -9.23 21.38 8.49
N ASP A 260 -10.48 21.27 8.94
CA ASP A 260 -10.83 21.09 10.35
C ASP A 260 -10.24 19.76 10.89
N GLU A 261 -9.96 19.68 12.19
CA GLU A 261 -9.31 18.54 12.86
C GLU A 261 -10.06 17.23 12.59
N ARG A 262 -11.41 17.26 12.62
CA ARG A 262 -12.25 16.10 12.31
C ARG A 262 -12.05 15.61 10.87
N LEU A 263 -11.96 16.54 9.93
CA LEU A 263 -11.72 16.18 8.53
C LEU A 263 -10.31 15.64 8.33
N GLN A 264 -9.30 16.30 8.92
CA GLN A 264 -7.92 15.83 8.88
C GLN A 264 -7.79 14.42 9.45
N PHE A 265 -8.45 14.12 10.57
CA PHE A 265 -8.51 12.77 11.12
C PHE A 265 -9.05 11.79 10.09
N SER A 266 -10.21 12.05 9.49
CA SER A 266 -10.75 11.17 8.46
C SER A 266 -9.77 10.98 7.31
N LEU A 267 -9.17 12.02 6.77
CA LEU A 267 -8.27 11.95 5.61
C LEU A 267 -6.95 11.23 5.90
N ASN A 268 -6.39 11.39 7.10
CA ASN A 268 -5.12 10.81 7.51
C ASN A 268 -5.21 9.28 7.67
N TYR A 269 -6.32 8.77 8.19
CA TYR A 269 -6.51 7.33 8.48
C TYR A 269 -7.03 6.53 7.27
N HIS A 270 -6.50 6.85 6.09
CA HIS A 270 -6.68 6.07 4.87
C HIS A 270 -5.35 5.53 4.36
N HIS A 271 -5.42 4.43 3.63
CA HIS A 271 -4.30 3.94 2.85
C HIS A 271 -4.74 3.54 1.44
N LEU A 272 -3.78 3.59 0.55
CA LEU A 272 -3.86 3.13 -0.83
C LEU A 272 -3.53 1.64 -0.89
N GLU A 273 -4.34 0.90 -1.64
CA GLU A 273 -4.11 -0.47 -2.08
C GLU A 273 -4.12 -0.48 -3.62
N GLY A 274 -2.97 -0.75 -4.23
CA GLY A 274 -2.79 -0.78 -5.68
C GLY A 274 -2.40 -2.16 -6.17
N VAL A 275 -2.95 -2.58 -7.30
CA VAL A 275 -2.55 -3.80 -8.01
C VAL A 275 -2.40 -3.43 -9.48
N LEU A 276 -1.23 -3.65 -10.06
CA LEU A 276 -0.98 -3.46 -11.49
C LEU A 276 -0.59 -4.80 -12.09
N GLN A 277 -1.44 -5.34 -12.96
CA GLN A 277 -1.22 -6.60 -13.66
C GLN A 277 -1.07 -6.35 -15.15
N PHE A 278 -0.02 -6.91 -15.72
CA PHE A 278 0.27 -6.85 -17.14
C PHE A 278 0.50 -8.26 -17.67
N ASN A 279 -0.17 -8.64 -18.76
CA ASN A 279 0.19 -9.87 -19.45
C ASN A 279 1.37 -9.58 -20.37
N HIS A 280 2.28 -10.54 -20.48
CA HIS A 280 3.37 -10.48 -21.44
C HIS A 280 3.40 -11.73 -22.31
N LYS A 281 3.74 -11.54 -23.58
CA LYS A 281 3.88 -12.62 -24.56
C LYS A 281 5.17 -12.43 -25.36
N ILE A 282 5.96 -13.48 -25.44
CA ILE A 282 7.17 -13.52 -26.25
C ILE A 282 6.85 -14.27 -27.54
N THR A 283 7.15 -13.67 -28.68
CA THR A 283 6.99 -14.29 -30.00
C THR A 283 8.32 -14.24 -30.75
N LEU A 284 8.84 -15.41 -31.12
CA LEU A 284 10.06 -15.50 -31.92
C LEU A 284 9.73 -15.17 -33.39
N LYS A 285 10.48 -14.22 -33.98
CA LYS A 285 10.48 -13.94 -35.42
C LYS A 285 11.86 -14.29 -35.99
N ASP A 286 11.97 -14.36 -37.31
CA ASP A 286 13.20 -14.80 -37.97
C ASP A 286 14.42 -13.94 -37.60
N LYS A 287 14.21 -12.61 -37.52
CA LYS A 287 15.25 -11.59 -37.31
C LYS A 287 15.28 -10.96 -35.91
N TRP A 288 14.21 -11.07 -35.12
CA TRP A 288 14.09 -10.45 -33.80
C TRP A 288 13.18 -11.26 -32.88
N VAL A 289 13.23 -10.97 -31.59
CA VAL A 289 12.26 -11.43 -30.59
C VAL A 289 11.27 -10.29 -30.35
N GLU A 290 9.98 -10.59 -30.44
CA GLU A 290 8.91 -9.64 -30.18
C GLU A 290 8.36 -9.88 -28.78
N ILE A 291 8.42 -8.85 -27.93
CA ILE A 291 7.88 -8.87 -26.57
C ILE A 291 6.65 -7.97 -26.57
N MET A 292 5.47 -8.56 -26.38
CA MET A 292 4.23 -7.83 -26.20
C MET A 292 3.90 -7.75 -24.72
N VAL A 293 3.50 -6.59 -24.24
CA VAL A 293 2.97 -6.37 -22.89
C VAL A 293 1.64 -5.62 -22.99
N ASN A 294 0.59 -6.12 -22.36
CA ASN A 294 -0.68 -5.41 -22.29
C ASN A 294 -1.21 -5.32 -20.86
N THR A 295 -2.10 -4.37 -20.62
CA THR A 295 -2.77 -4.20 -19.33
C THR A 295 -3.78 -5.33 -19.13
N ASP A 296 -3.65 -6.09 -18.05
CA ASP A 296 -4.60 -7.13 -17.67
C ASP A 296 -5.64 -6.59 -16.68
N ASN A 297 -5.15 -6.10 -15.55
CA ASN A 297 -5.97 -5.59 -14.46
C ASN A 297 -5.18 -4.54 -13.66
N ILE A 298 -5.66 -3.30 -13.66
CA ILE A 298 -5.16 -2.26 -12.77
C ILE A 298 -6.25 -1.90 -11.79
N ARG A 299 -6.00 -2.15 -10.51
CA ARG A 299 -6.90 -1.83 -9.41
C ARG A 299 -6.25 -0.85 -8.47
N CYS A 300 -7.01 0.14 -8.03
CA CYS A 300 -6.54 1.16 -7.11
C CYS A 300 -7.67 1.54 -6.16
N ASP A 301 -7.55 1.15 -4.90
CA ASP A 301 -8.53 1.36 -3.84
C ASP A 301 -7.96 2.24 -2.72
N VAL A 302 -8.84 3.06 -2.14
CA VAL A 302 -8.54 3.84 -0.92
C VAL A 302 -9.41 3.29 0.21
N VAL A 303 -8.75 2.65 1.18
CA VAL A 303 -9.35 1.90 2.28
C VAL A 303 -9.08 2.61 3.62
N LYS A 304 -10.02 2.47 4.56
CA LYS A 304 -9.90 3.03 5.91
C LYS A 304 -9.03 2.12 6.77
N LEU A 305 -8.12 2.73 7.53
CA LEU A 305 -7.26 2.00 8.48
C LEU A 305 -7.90 1.81 9.86
N VAL A 306 -8.96 2.58 10.16
CA VAL A 306 -9.68 2.56 11.45
C VAL A 306 -11.16 2.25 11.27
N SER A 307 -11.83 1.86 12.36
CA SER A 307 -13.24 1.50 12.35
C SER A 307 -14.19 2.65 11.99
N ASP A 308 -15.36 2.31 11.44
CA ASP A 308 -16.42 3.28 11.14
C ASP A 308 -17.01 3.96 12.37
N THR A 309 -16.88 3.35 13.55
CA THR A 309 -17.24 3.99 14.83
C THR A 309 -16.28 5.12 15.13
N LEU A 310 -14.96 4.86 15.06
CA LEU A 310 -13.94 5.87 15.33
C LEU A 310 -13.96 7.02 14.31
N MET A 311 -14.21 6.71 13.03
CA MET A 311 -14.38 7.72 11.97
C MET A 311 -15.59 8.63 12.19
N ARG A 312 -16.64 8.16 12.87
CA ARG A 312 -17.83 8.97 13.20
C ARG A 312 -17.65 9.77 14.49
N GLU A 313 -16.98 9.21 15.48
CA GLU A 313 -16.78 9.85 16.78
C GLU A 313 -15.71 10.95 16.72
N ARG A 314 -14.58 10.69 16.05
CA ARG A 314 -13.44 11.61 15.96
C ARG A 314 -13.29 12.28 14.60
N GLY A 315 -13.85 11.69 13.54
CA GLY A 315 -13.68 12.17 12.17
C GLY A 315 -14.84 12.99 11.61
N GLY A 316 -14.70 13.44 10.36
CA GLY A 316 -15.76 14.07 9.56
C GLY A 316 -16.77 13.07 8.97
N GLY A 317 -16.64 11.78 9.31
CA GLY A 317 -17.47 10.68 8.84
C GLY A 317 -16.73 9.70 7.91
N ALA A 318 -17.31 8.51 7.75
CA ALA A 318 -16.72 7.40 6.98
C ALA A 318 -16.82 7.58 5.44
N GLY A 319 -17.56 8.59 4.98
CA GLY A 319 -17.71 8.91 3.55
C GLY A 319 -16.70 9.92 3.02
N GLU A 320 -15.93 10.56 3.90
CA GLU A 320 -14.87 11.50 3.53
C GLU A 320 -13.58 10.73 3.31
N LYS A 321 -13.14 10.66 2.05
CA LYS A 321 -11.92 9.97 1.66
C LYS A 321 -11.38 10.51 0.35
N HIS A 322 -10.08 10.33 0.15
CA HIS A 322 -9.45 10.53 -1.14
C HIS A 322 -9.94 9.50 -2.17
N PHE A 323 -9.87 9.85 -3.44
CA PHE A 323 -10.18 8.95 -4.56
C PHE A 323 -9.07 9.03 -5.63
N PRO A 324 -8.84 7.95 -6.40
CA PRO A 324 -7.87 7.96 -7.49
C PRO A 324 -8.27 8.96 -8.57
N SER A 325 -7.37 9.87 -8.95
CA SER A 325 -7.62 10.88 -10.00
C SER A 325 -6.73 10.70 -11.23
N ARG A 326 -5.54 10.11 -11.06
CA ARG A 326 -4.63 9.77 -12.16
C ARG A 326 -3.74 8.58 -11.78
N ILE A 327 -3.44 7.73 -12.75
CA ILE A 327 -2.43 6.66 -12.66
C ILE A 327 -1.53 6.78 -13.88
N CYS A 328 -0.22 6.80 -13.68
CA CYS A 328 0.78 6.81 -14.74
C CYS A 328 1.76 5.67 -14.50
N VAL A 329 2.07 4.90 -15.54
CA VAL A 329 3.03 3.80 -15.49
C VAL A 329 3.99 3.91 -16.66
N GLN A 330 5.26 3.72 -16.38
CA GLN A 330 6.35 3.66 -17.33
C GLN A 330 6.98 2.28 -17.32
N LEU A 331 7.06 1.65 -18.49
CA LEU A 331 7.71 0.37 -18.70
C LEU A 331 8.98 0.59 -19.52
N THR A 332 10.13 0.27 -18.94
CA THR A 332 11.43 0.51 -19.57
C THR A 332 12.32 -0.74 -19.49
N PRO A 333 12.78 -1.30 -20.62
CA PRO A 333 13.83 -2.32 -20.59
C PRO A 333 15.14 -1.70 -20.08
N THR A 334 15.83 -2.33 -19.14
CA THR A 334 17.09 -1.77 -18.59
C THR A 334 18.24 -1.91 -19.56
N ASN A 335 18.29 -3.00 -20.33
CA ASN A 335 19.26 -3.19 -21.40
C ASN A 335 18.72 -2.68 -22.76
N GLN A 336 18.84 -1.36 -22.96
CA GLN A 336 18.27 -0.68 -24.14
C GLN A 336 19.06 -0.91 -25.44
N SER A 337 20.33 -1.33 -25.37
CA SER A 337 21.17 -1.52 -26.57
C SER A 337 20.70 -2.67 -27.46
N GLN A 338 19.94 -3.61 -26.90
CA GLN A 338 19.38 -4.76 -27.60
C GLN A 338 17.98 -4.48 -28.18
N VAL A 339 17.40 -3.31 -27.91
CA VAL A 339 16.06 -2.95 -28.36
C VAL A 339 16.15 -2.26 -29.72
N LEU A 340 15.50 -2.85 -30.71
CA LEU A 340 15.47 -2.35 -32.09
C LEU A 340 14.39 -1.28 -32.29
N SER A 341 13.21 -1.47 -31.70
CA SER A 341 12.09 -0.51 -31.80
C SER A 341 11.00 -0.79 -30.77
N VAL A 342 10.19 0.22 -30.48
CA VAL A 342 8.99 0.12 -29.62
C VAL A 342 7.78 0.67 -30.37
N SER A 343 6.63 0.01 -30.26
CA SER A 343 5.35 0.47 -30.81
C SER A 343 4.23 0.28 -29.78
N VAL A 344 3.24 1.16 -29.81
CA VAL A 344 2.05 1.14 -28.94
C VAL A 344 0.79 0.87 -29.75
N GLY A 345 -0.26 0.41 -29.08
CA GLY A 345 -1.57 0.17 -29.67
C GLY A 345 -2.38 1.47 -29.80
N LYS A 346 -3.70 1.32 -29.91
CA LYS A 346 -4.62 2.47 -29.90
C LYS A 346 -4.92 2.88 -28.47
N SER A 347 -4.80 4.19 -28.24
CA SER A 347 -5.36 4.84 -27.05
C SER A 347 -6.89 4.80 -27.08
N SER A 348 -7.55 4.92 -25.92
CA SER A 348 -9.02 4.90 -25.89
C SER A 348 -9.58 6.13 -26.61
N GLU A 349 -10.46 5.93 -27.60
CA GLU A 349 -11.27 7.01 -28.15
C GLU A 349 -12.42 7.31 -27.18
N ASN A 350 -12.47 8.53 -26.65
CA ASN A 350 -13.68 9.03 -25.99
C ASN A 350 -14.71 9.39 -27.08
N THR A 351 -15.35 8.39 -27.67
CA THR A 351 -16.44 8.62 -28.62
C THR A 351 -17.59 9.31 -27.88
N ARG A 352 -18.00 10.49 -28.36
CA ARG A 352 -19.10 11.27 -27.80
C ARG A 352 -20.38 10.44 -27.93
N ARG A 353 -20.96 9.98 -26.81
CA ARG A 353 -22.32 9.42 -26.81
C ARG A 353 -23.29 10.58 -26.53
N GLU A 354 -23.99 11.02 -27.57
CA GLU A 354 -25.21 11.82 -27.40
C GLU A 354 -26.30 10.90 -26.85
N ILE A 355 -26.64 11.07 -25.57
CA ILE A 355 -27.88 10.52 -25.03
C ILE A 355 -28.97 11.49 -25.45
N GLY A 356 -30.02 10.95 -26.08
CA GLY A 356 -31.07 11.72 -26.75
C GLY A 356 -31.66 12.82 -25.88
N ILE A 357 -31.95 13.94 -26.55
CA ILE A 357 -32.68 15.08 -26.01
C ILE A 357 -34.07 14.58 -25.60
N ASP A 358 -34.29 14.37 -24.30
CA ASP A 358 -35.62 14.09 -23.78
C ASP A 358 -36.26 15.43 -23.38
N ASN A 359 -36.94 16.05 -24.35
CA ASN A 359 -37.78 17.23 -24.11
C ASN A 359 -39.03 16.80 -23.34
N SER A 360 -38.91 16.60 -22.03
CA SER A 360 -40.09 16.43 -21.16
C SER A 360 -40.71 17.79 -20.86
N ILE A 361 -41.77 18.12 -21.60
CA ILE A 361 -42.63 19.27 -21.29
C ILE A 361 -43.59 18.83 -20.18
N GLU A 362 -43.21 19.06 -18.92
CA GLU A 362 -44.16 18.98 -17.81
C GLU A 362 -44.99 20.26 -17.75
N ALA A 363 -46.21 20.19 -18.27
CA ALA A 363 -47.24 21.19 -18.05
C ALA A 363 -48.06 20.79 -16.81
N SER A 364 -47.85 21.47 -15.67
CA SER A 364 -48.73 21.31 -14.51
C SER A 364 -49.96 22.20 -14.66
N LEU A 365 -51.15 21.59 -14.68
CA LEU A 365 -52.43 22.28 -14.56
C LEU A 365 -52.90 22.22 -13.11
N GLU A 366 -52.79 23.32 -12.38
CA GLU A 366 -53.57 23.54 -11.16
C GLU A 366 -54.89 24.25 -11.52
N ALA A 367 -55.99 23.86 -10.87
CA ALA A 367 -57.28 24.55 -10.95
C ALA A 367 -57.83 24.78 -9.53
N PRO A 368 -58.65 25.82 -9.25
CA PRO A 368 -58.77 27.14 -9.88
C PRO A 368 -58.61 28.29 -8.86
N ASN A 369 -57.74 29.27 -9.14
CA ASN A 369 -57.78 30.59 -8.49
C ASN A 369 -57.46 31.66 -9.56
N PRO A 370 -58.00 32.90 -9.47
CA PRO A 370 -58.36 33.73 -10.63
C PRO A 370 -57.19 34.53 -11.25
N TYR A 371 -55.94 34.08 -11.13
CA TYR A 371 -54.80 34.74 -11.76
C TYR A 371 -54.01 33.72 -12.59
N LEU A 372 -54.35 33.72 -13.88
CA LEU A 372 -53.85 32.81 -14.91
C LEU A 372 -52.36 33.12 -15.20
N GLY A 373 -51.45 32.39 -14.57
CA GLY A 373 -50.00 32.47 -14.80
C GLY A 373 -49.47 31.15 -15.36
N LEU A 374 -49.34 31.04 -16.68
CA LEU A 374 -48.63 29.93 -17.33
C LEU A 374 -47.13 30.09 -17.07
N LYS A 375 -46.55 29.23 -16.23
CA LYS A 375 -45.09 29.15 -16.03
C LYS A 375 -44.55 27.98 -16.85
N LEU A 376 -44.15 28.26 -18.10
CA LEU A 376 -43.39 27.33 -18.93
C LEU A 376 -41.93 27.31 -18.45
N SER A 377 -41.52 26.26 -17.76
CA SER A 377 -40.10 25.94 -17.56
C SER A 377 -39.68 24.86 -18.55
N SER A 378 -39.09 25.28 -19.66
CA SER A 378 -38.29 24.39 -20.52
C SER A 378 -37.00 24.04 -19.78
N THR A 379 -36.82 22.77 -19.43
CA THR A 379 -35.52 22.27 -18.91
C THR A 379 -34.87 21.46 -20.01
N GLU A 380 -34.05 22.11 -20.83
CA GLU A 380 -33.20 21.43 -21.80
C GLU A 380 -32.01 20.84 -21.04
N SER A 381 -32.05 19.53 -20.74
CA SER A 381 -30.90 18.82 -20.17
C SER A 381 -30.20 18.00 -21.24
N THR A 382 -29.13 18.55 -21.83
CA THR A 382 -28.17 17.78 -22.62
C THR A 382 -27.21 17.06 -21.68
N THR A 383 -27.43 15.76 -21.44
CA THR A 383 -26.45 14.94 -20.71
C THR A 383 -25.42 14.40 -21.69
N LEU A 384 -24.27 15.09 -21.80
CA LEU A 384 -23.10 14.60 -22.53
C LEU A 384 -22.45 13.46 -21.71
N SER A 385 -22.54 12.21 -22.16
CA SER A 385 -21.87 11.10 -21.47
C SER A 385 -20.47 10.87 -22.04
N LEU A 386 -19.46 11.53 -21.46
CA LEU A 386 -18.06 11.14 -21.62
C LEU A 386 -17.77 9.97 -20.66
N ARG A 387 -17.03 8.95 -21.10
CA ARG A 387 -16.45 8.00 -20.16
C ARG A 387 -15.55 8.80 -19.21
N PRO A 388 -15.72 8.68 -17.89
CA PRO A 388 -15.03 9.57 -16.96
C PRO A 388 -13.50 9.33 -16.96
N TRP A 389 -13.05 8.14 -17.35
CA TRP A 389 -11.64 7.78 -17.45
C TRP A 389 -11.19 7.73 -18.92
N LYS A 390 -10.08 8.44 -19.21
CA LYS A 390 -9.37 8.36 -20.48
C LYS A 390 -8.07 7.58 -20.30
N PHE A 391 -7.72 6.79 -21.31
CA PHE A 391 -6.48 6.04 -21.38
C PHE A 391 -5.64 6.48 -22.58
N GLU A 392 -4.38 6.79 -22.32
CA GLU A 392 -3.40 7.18 -23.32
C GLU A 392 -2.12 6.36 -23.22
N GLU A 393 -1.67 5.86 -24.37
CA GLU A 393 -0.39 5.18 -24.53
C GLU A 393 0.54 6.06 -25.38
N SER A 394 1.79 6.21 -24.94
CA SER A 394 2.81 6.93 -25.71
C SER A 394 4.18 6.30 -25.54
N VAL A 395 5.07 6.53 -26.50
CA VAL A 395 6.45 6.04 -26.46
C VAL A 395 7.40 7.22 -26.30
N TYR A 396 8.36 7.09 -25.41
CA TYR A 396 9.48 8.01 -25.29
C TYR A 396 10.79 7.21 -25.31
N GLY A 397 11.50 7.26 -26.44
CA GLY A 397 12.68 6.41 -26.66
C GLY A 397 12.30 4.92 -26.66
N TYR A 398 12.86 4.16 -25.71
CA TYR A 398 12.53 2.73 -25.50
C TYR A 398 11.53 2.50 -24.35
N THR A 399 11.05 3.58 -23.74
CA THR A 399 10.08 3.56 -22.63
C THR A 399 8.66 3.70 -23.17
N ALA A 400 7.77 2.87 -22.68
CA ALA A 400 6.33 3.02 -22.90
C ALA A 400 5.67 3.69 -21.70
N ASN A 401 4.85 4.71 -21.97
CA ASN A 401 4.09 5.43 -20.96
C ASN A 401 2.61 5.08 -21.11
N LEU A 402 1.99 4.64 -20.03
CA LEU A 402 0.58 4.30 -19.91
C LEU A 402 -0.06 5.27 -18.92
N ASN A 403 -1.08 6.02 -19.34
CA ASN A 403 -1.73 7.04 -18.52
C ASN A 403 -3.24 6.79 -18.43
N TRP A 404 -3.76 6.69 -17.21
CA TRP A 404 -5.18 6.73 -16.91
C TRP A 404 -5.49 8.00 -16.15
N PHE A 405 -6.41 8.82 -16.63
CA PHE A 405 -6.77 10.06 -15.97
C PHE A 405 -8.26 10.30 -15.98
N LEU A 406 -8.74 10.84 -14.87
CA LEU A 406 -10.13 11.16 -14.63
C LEU A 406 -10.43 12.57 -15.15
N HIS A 407 -11.47 12.68 -15.96
CA HIS A 407 -12.01 13.96 -16.43
C HIS A 407 -13.26 14.33 -15.66
N ASP A 408 -13.45 15.63 -15.46
CA ASP A 408 -14.76 16.16 -15.12
C ASP A 408 -15.69 16.01 -16.34
N THR A 409 -16.86 15.41 -16.14
CA THR A 409 -17.88 15.21 -17.18
C THR A 409 -18.47 16.51 -17.69
N ILE A 410 -18.36 17.60 -16.93
CA ILE A 410 -18.94 18.91 -17.28
C ILE A 410 -17.92 19.77 -18.02
N ASP A 411 -16.72 19.89 -17.46
CA ASP A 411 -15.67 20.79 -17.97
C ASP A 411 -14.68 20.11 -18.93
N GLY A 412 -14.64 18.77 -18.95
CA GLY A 412 -13.65 18.00 -19.71
C GLY A 412 -12.20 18.14 -19.22
N LYS A 413 -11.95 18.91 -18.15
CA LYS A 413 -10.63 19.11 -17.55
C LYS A 413 -10.23 17.91 -16.70
N GLU A 414 -8.93 17.66 -16.58
CA GLU A 414 -8.41 16.63 -15.68
C GLU A 414 -8.71 16.99 -14.22
N VAL A 415 -9.23 16.03 -13.46
CA VAL A 415 -9.59 16.22 -12.04
C VAL A 415 -8.38 16.51 -11.16
N PHE A 416 -7.21 15.96 -11.52
CA PHE A 416 -5.97 16.20 -10.82
C PHE A 416 -5.53 17.68 -10.87
N SER A 417 -5.77 18.38 -11.98
CA SER A 417 -5.31 19.75 -12.22
C SER A 417 -6.39 20.82 -12.03
N SER A 418 -7.63 20.40 -11.77
CA SER A 418 -8.78 21.29 -11.60
C SER A 418 -9.16 21.44 -10.12
N LYS A 419 -9.60 22.66 -9.77
CA LYS A 419 -10.23 22.96 -8.47
C LYS A 419 -11.72 23.17 -8.72
N PRO A 420 -12.61 22.48 -7.99
CA PRO A 420 -14.04 22.72 -8.13
C PRO A 420 -14.34 24.18 -7.76
N SER A 421 -15.17 24.85 -8.55
CA SER A 421 -15.52 26.24 -8.31
C SER A 421 -16.36 26.36 -7.02
N LYS A 422 -16.34 27.54 -6.37
CA LYS A 422 -17.12 27.77 -5.14
C LYS A 422 -18.63 27.59 -5.37
N MET A 423 -19.10 27.92 -6.57
CA MET A 423 -20.49 27.72 -7.00
C MET A 423 -20.80 26.24 -7.21
N GLU A 424 -19.88 25.46 -7.78
CA GLU A 424 -20.04 24.01 -7.93
C GLU A 424 -20.14 23.33 -6.57
N LEU A 425 -19.28 23.65 -5.60
CA LEU A 425 -19.33 23.05 -4.25
C LEU A 425 -20.69 23.23 -3.54
N ILE A 426 -21.47 24.25 -3.94
CA ILE A 426 -22.82 24.52 -3.43
C ILE A 426 -23.89 23.70 -4.19
N ASN A 427 -23.67 23.39 -5.47
CA ASN A 427 -24.62 22.66 -6.30
C ASN A 427 -24.27 21.15 -6.38
N PRO A 428 -25.02 20.26 -5.73
CA PRO A 428 -24.69 18.83 -5.66
C PRO A 428 -24.62 18.10 -7.00
N LYS A 429 -25.29 18.62 -8.05
CA LYS A 429 -25.38 17.97 -9.36
C LYS A 429 -24.20 18.29 -10.31
N SER A 430 -23.38 19.29 -9.98
CA SER A 430 -22.38 19.84 -10.90
C SER A 430 -20.94 19.44 -10.60
N TRP A 431 -20.73 18.48 -9.72
CA TRP A 431 -19.41 17.95 -9.38
C TRP A 431 -19.60 16.57 -8.78
N PHE A 432 -18.51 15.85 -8.60
CA PHE A 432 -18.44 14.48 -8.08
C PHE A 432 -19.01 14.31 -6.64
N ARG A 433 -20.20 14.77 -6.28
CA ARG A 433 -20.83 14.50 -4.99
C ARG A 433 -21.54 13.15 -5.06
N GLU A 434 -21.44 12.32 -4.01
CA GLU A 434 -21.99 10.95 -4.02
C GLU A 434 -21.43 10.03 -5.12
N ARG A 435 -20.14 10.18 -5.47
CA ARG A 435 -19.43 9.47 -6.58
C ARG A 435 -19.57 7.96 -6.64
N TYR A 436 -20.05 7.32 -5.58
CA TYR A 436 -20.03 5.88 -5.40
C TYR A 436 -21.42 5.23 -5.58
N SER A 437 -22.49 6.02 -5.72
CA SER A 437 -23.88 5.55 -5.76
C SER A 437 -24.53 5.53 -7.15
N SER A 438 -23.96 6.19 -8.15
CA SER A 438 -24.56 6.27 -9.50
C SER A 438 -24.35 5.01 -10.35
N ALA A 439 -25.23 4.80 -11.34
CA ALA A 439 -25.14 3.67 -12.29
C ALA A 439 -23.93 3.81 -13.23
N TYR A 440 -23.60 5.05 -13.63
CA TYR A 440 -22.44 5.40 -14.47
C TYR A 440 -21.24 5.88 -13.65
N ARG A 441 -21.09 5.35 -12.43
CA ARG A 441 -20.07 5.80 -11.49
C ARG A 441 -18.65 5.64 -12.07
N PRO A 442 -17.75 6.62 -11.87
CA PRO A 442 -16.34 6.52 -12.25
C PRO A 442 -15.55 5.52 -11.39
N PHE A 443 -16.15 5.06 -10.29
CA PHE A 443 -15.50 4.32 -9.23
C PHE A 443 -16.28 3.05 -8.89
N THR A 444 -15.62 2.09 -8.24
CA THR A 444 -16.30 0.95 -7.60
C THR A 444 -17.22 1.43 -6.47
N ARG A 445 -18.11 0.57 -5.99
CA ARG A 445 -18.96 0.90 -4.82
C ARG A 445 -18.12 1.16 -3.55
N GLN A 446 -16.96 0.51 -3.44
CA GLN A 446 -16.01 0.78 -2.37
C GLN A 446 -15.24 2.10 -2.60
N GLY A 447 -15.32 2.70 -3.78
CA GLY A 447 -14.71 3.98 -4.12
C GLY A 447 -13.25 3.91 -4.53
N GLY A 448 -12.86 2.86 -5.25
CA GLY A 448 -11.62 2.79 -6.02
C GLY A 448 -11.90 2.61 -7.51
N VAL A 449 -10.92 2.14 -8.27
CA VAL A 449 -11.03 1.96 -9.73
C VAL A 449 -10.48 0.60 -10.16
N VAL A 450 -11.02 0.09 -11.26
CA VAL A 450 -10.56 -1.13 -11.93
C VAL A 450 -10.51 -0.84 -13.43
N PHE A 451 -9.34 -0.97 -14.03
CA PHE A 451 -9.13 -0.94 -15.48
C PHE A 451 -8.81 -2.36 -15.94
N ALA A 452 -9.67 -2.93 -16.77
CA ALA A 452 -9.52 -4.27 -17.29
C ALA A 452 -9.00 -4.26 -18.74
N GLY A 453 -8.30 -5.32 -19.13
CA GLY A 453 -7.63 -5.42 -20.44
C GLY A 453 -8.55 -5.47 -21.65
N ASP A 454 -9.82 -5.83 -21.48
CA ASP A 454 -10.84 -5.77 -22.53
C ASP A 454 -11.20 -4.34 -22.93
N GLU A 455 -11.07 -3.39 -22.00
CA GLU A 455 -11.37 -1.97 -22.24
C GLU A 455 -10.11 -1.14 -22.57
N TYR A 456 -8.92 -1.56 -22.12
CA TYR A 456 -7.70 -0.73 -22.11
C TYR A 456 -6.42 -1.48 -22.54
N GLY A 457 -6.53 -2.59 -23.29
CA GLY A 457 -5.45 -3.58 -23.45
C GLY A 457 -4.90 -3.85 -24.87
N GLU A 458 -4.89 -2.87 -25.78
CA GLU A 458 -4.26 -3.10 -27.10
C GLU A 458 -2.75 -3.41 -26.97
N GLY A 459 -2.06 -2.81 -26.00
CA GLY A 459 -0.74 -3.23 -25.55
C GLY A 459 0.44 -2.56 -26.25
N VAL A 460 1.64 -2.93 -25.82
CA VAL A 460 2.91 -2.36 -26.26
C VAL A 460 3.83 -3.47 -26.73
N TRP A 461 4.55 -3.23 -27.83
CA TRP A 461 5.47 -4.18 -28.42
C TRP A 461 6.89 -3.64 -28.46
N TRP A 462 7.84 -4.45 -28.01
CA TRP A 462 9.26 -4.22 -28.17
C TRP A 462 9.84 -5.27 -29.13
N LYS A 463 10.61 -4.81 -30.11
CA LYS A 463 11.45 -5.68 -30.94
C LYS A 463 12.83 -5.69 -30.35
N VAL A 464 13.31 -6.88 -29.97
CA VAL A 464 14.61 -7.09 -29.35
C VAL A 464 15.46 -7.96 -30.26
N GLU A 465 16.76 -7.69 -30.30
CA GLU A 465 17.70 -8.47 -31.10
C GLU A 465 17.66 -9.96 -30.74
N LYS A 466 17.75 -10.83 -31.75
CA LYS A 466 17.70 -12.29 -31.57
C LYS A 466 18.84 -12.82 -30.68
N GLY A 467 19.98 -12.12 -30.62
CA GLY A 467 21.10 -12.47 -29.74
C GLY A 467 20.79 -12.36 -28.23
N ALA A 468 19.70 -11.68 -27.85
CA ALA A 468 19.24 -11.61 -26.47
C ALA A 468 18.50 -12.90 -26.02
N MET A 469 18.17 -13.80 -26.95
CA MET A 469 17.46 -15.06 -26.66
C MET A 469 18.24 -15.91 -25.65
N GLY A 470 17.52 -16.54 -24.71
CA GLY A 470 18.10 -17.36 -23.64
C GLY A 470 18.63 -16.56 -22.45
N ASN A 471 18.61 -15.23 -22.50
CA ASN A 471 18.94 -14.38 -21.37
C ASN A 471 17.69 -13.93 -20.60
N THR A 472 17.89 -13.57 -19.33
CA THR A 472 16.86 -12.86 -18.55
C THR A 472 17.03 -11.37 -18.76
N MET A 473 16.02 -10.71 -19.30
CA MET A 473 15.98 -9.26 -19.47
C MET A 473 15.29 -8.62 -18.26
N GLU A 474 15.92 -7.59 -17.70
CA GLU A 474 15.36 -6.81 -16.59
C GLU A 474 14.57 -5.61 -17.13
N TRP A 475 13.44 -5.34 -16.49
CA TRP A 475 12.50 -4.29 -16.81
C TRP A 475 12.28 -3.40 -15.61
N GLU A 476 12.43 -2.10 -15.81
CA GLU A 476 12.07 -1.09 -14.82
C GLU A 476 10.61 -0.67 -15.03
N ILE A 477 9.81 -0.82 -13.97
CA ILE A 477 8.50 -0.19 -13.85
C ILE A 477 8.63 1.01 -12.93
N LYS A 478 8.35 2.20 -13.46
CA LYS A 478 8.12 3.41 -12.66
C LYS A 478 6.65 3.76 -12.72
N GLY A 479 6.09 4.25 -11.63
CA GLY A 479 4.70 4.69 -11.68
C GLY A 479 4.37 5.75 -10.65
N TRP A 480 3.28 6.44 -10.94
CA TRP A 480 2.73 7.51 -10.13
C TRP A 480 1.23 7.33 -9.96
N ILE A 481 0.75 7.46 -8.73
CA ILE A 481 -0.68 7.39 -8.41
C ILE A 481 -1.06 8.68 -7.69
N TRP A 482 -2.04 9.39 -8.23
CA TRP A 482 -2.59 10.60 -7.63
C TRP A 482 -3.92 10.30 -6.96
N LEU A 483 -4.03 10.78 -5.72
CA LEU A 483 -5.23 10.71 -4.92
C LEU A 483 -5.71 12.12 -4.63
N THR A 484 -6.92 12.44 -5.07
CA THR A 484 -7.53 13.75 -4.87
C THR A 484 -8.64 13.62 -3.83
N TYR A 485 -8.71 14.59 -2.92
CA TYR A 485 -9.83 14.79 -2.03
C TYR A 485 -10.58 16.05 -2.46
N TRP A 486 -11.84 15.84 -2.81
CA TRP A 486 -12.86 16.88 -2.85
C TRP A 486 -13.93 16.54 -1.80
N PRO A 487 -14.59 17.53 -1.18
CA PRO A 487 -15.60 17.26 -0.17
C PRO A 487 -16.69 16.32 -0.68
N ASN A 488 -17.27 15.48 0.18
CA ASN A 488 -18.36 14.59 -0.23
C ASN A 488 -19.68 14.96 0.48
N LYS A 489 -19.73 14.70 1.79
CA LYS A 489 -20.86 15.04 2.66
C LYS A 489 -20.49 16.13 3.66
N TYR A 490 -19.22 16.23 4.02
CA TYR A 490 -18.70 17.24 4.92
C TYR A 490 -18.72 18.63 4.26
N LYS A 491 -19.29 19.62 4.96
CA LYS A 491 -19.38 21.00 4.47
C LYS A 491 -18.04 21.70 4.65
N THR A 492 -17.22 21.71 3.61
CA THR A 492 -15.91 22.37 3.61
C THR A 492 -15.53 22.81 2.20
N PHE A 493 -14.63 23.78 2.09
CA PHE A 493 -13.97 24.18 0.83
C PHE A 493 -12.56 23.56 0.70
N TYR A 494 -12.17 22.71 1.64
CA TYR A 494 -10.88 22.04 1.60
C TYR A 494 -10.79 21.07 0.43
N ASN A 495 -9.71 21.17 -0.34
CA ASN A 495 -9.28 20.19 -1.31
C ASN A 495 -7.79 19.92 -1.17
N GLU A 496 -7.39 18.70 -1.52
CA GLU A 496 -6.00 18.27 -1.50
C GLU A 496 -5.77 17.22 -2.57
N THR A 497 -4.59 17.24 -3.18
CA THR A 497 -4.12 16.21 -4.07
C THR A 497 -2.76 15.71 -3.63
N ARG A 498 -2.66 14.40 -3.44
CA ARG A 498 -1.46 13.70 -3.01
C ARG A 498 -0.95 12.76 -4.09
N ARG A 499 0.36 12.52 -4.13
CA ARG A 499 1.01 11.66 -5.12
C ARG A 499 1.92 10.63 -4.47
N LEU A 500 1.78 9.39 -4.92
CA LEU A 500 2.70 8.30 -4.65
C LEU A 500 3.57 8.08 -5.89
N GLU A 501 4.87 7.93 -5.69
CA GLU A 501 5.82 7.47 -6.71
C GLU A 501 6.37 6.11 -6.30
N PHE A 502 6.48 5.17 -7.25
CA PHE A 502 7.04 3.85 -7.02
C PHE A 502 7.95 3.39 -8.15
N ARG A 503 8.87 2.48 -7.83
CA ARG A 503 9.81 1.89 -8.78
C ARG A 503 10.08 0.43 -8.45
N GLU A 504 9.81 -0.44 -9.42
CA GLU A 504 10.09 -1.87 -9.35
C GLU A 504 10.95 -2.35 -10.52
N PHE A 505 11.62 -3.47 -10.30
CA PHE A 505 12.30 -4.22 -11.35
C PHE A 505 11.62 -5.58 -11.50
N LEU A 506 11.33 -5.93 -12.74
CA LEU A 506 10.75 -7.20 -13.15
C LEU A 506 11.72 -7.96 -14.05
N TYR A 507 11.60 -9.27 -14.06
CA TYR A 507 12.51 -10.14 -14.81
C TYR A 507 11.75 -10.99 -15.81
N LEU A 508 12.16 -10.90 -17.08
CA LEU A 508 11.58 -11.64 -18.19
C LEU A 508 12.60 -12.63 -18.74
N ASN A 509 12.27 -13.92 -18.71
CA ASN A 509 13.11 -14.92 -19.36
C ASN A 509 12.78 -14.97 -20.85
N LEU A 510 13.77 -14.71 -21.71
CA LEU A 510 13.64 -14.76 -23.17
C LEU A 510 13.96 -16.15 -23.73
N ALA A 511 13.54 -17.23 -23.05
CA ALA A 511 13.82 -18.63 -23.41
C ALA A 511 12.61 -19.34 -24.01
#